data_AF-A0A966CGJ3-F1
#
_entry.id   AF-A0A966CGJ3-F1
#
_cell.length_a   1.000
_cell.length_b   1.000
_cell.length_c   1.000
_cell.angle_alpha   90.00
_cell.angle_beta   90.00
_cell.angle_gamma   90.00
#
_symmetry.space_group_name_H-M   'P 1'
#
loop_
_entity.id
_entity.type
_entity.pdbx_description
1 polymer ?
#
loop_
_entity_poly.entity_id
_entity_poly.type
_entity_poly.pdbx_seq_one_letter_code
_entity_poly.pdbx_strand_id
1 'polypeptide(L)'
;MTTNARVQEVVAIADLAAHAGAQEIAVRPNGEIYSTGEGAAIAERYFRMQAPPYVYLGGASCGLFQGRPDCRVTAMVQSTGYLLPRQWITVNAIGYMANGVTRGDQ
;
A
#
# COMPACT_ATOMS: atom_id res chain seq x y z
N MET A 1 10.05 19.43 -13.59
CA MET A 1 9.17 18.24 -13.67
C MET A 1 9.57 17.08 -12.74
N THR A 2 10.74 17.13 -12.07
CA THR A 2 11.28 16.00 -11.28
C THR A 2 10.54 15.69 -9.97
N THR A 3 9.89 16.67 -9.32
CA THR A 3 9.06 16.39 -8.13
C THR A 3 7.85 15.53 -8.50
N ASN A 4 7.18 15.81 -9.61
CA ASN A 4 6.04 15.00 -10.06
C ASN A 4 6.45 13.56 -10.38
N ALA A 5 7.60 13.37 -11.04
CA ALA A 5 8.12 12.03 -11.33
C ALA A 5 8.38 11.23 -10.05
N ARG A 6 9.03 11.83 -9.04
CA ARG A 6 9.27 11.16 -7.74
C ARG A 6 7.97 10.83 -7.01
N VAL A 7 6.99 11.72 -7.02
CA VAL A 7 5.69 11.46 -6.39
C VAL A 7 4.96 10.32 -7.11
N GLN A 8 4.96 10.29 -8.45
CA GLN A 8 4.34 9.21 -9.22
C GLN A 8 5.03 7.86 -8.99
N GLU A 9 6.36 7.84 -8.89
CA GLU A 9 7.12 6.65 -8.55
C GLU A 9 6.73 6.13 -7.16
N VAL A 10 6.64 7.01 -6.16
CA VAL A 10 6.21 6.64 -4.80
C VAL A 10 4.76 6.15 -4.77
N VAL A 11 3.86 6.75 -5.56
CA VAL A 11 2.48 6.28 -5.70
C VAL A 11 2.46 4.84 -6.23
N ALA A 12 3.22 4.54 -7.28
CA ALA A 12 3.28 3.19 -7.84
C ALA A 12 3.85 2.17 -6.83
N ILE A 13 4.89 2.55 -6.08
CA ILE A 13 5.51 1.68 -5.06
C ILE A 13 4.55 1.44 -3.90
N ALA A 14 3.91 2.49 -3.38
CA ALA A 14 2.96 2.39 -2.28
C ALA A 14 1.72 1.58 -2.68
N ASP A 15 1.22 1.75 -3.91
CA ASP A 15 0.09 1.00 -4.45
C ASP A 15 0.40 -0.49 -4.61
N LEU A 16 1.58 -0.82 -5.17
CA LEU A 16 2.05 -2.20 -5.28
C LEU A 16 2.19 -2.87 -3.89
N ALA A 17 2.80 -2.17 -2.93
CA ALA A 17 2.96 -2.64 -1.57
C ALA A 17 1.61 -2.87 -0.87
N ALA A 18 0.67 -1.94 -1.05
CA ALA A 18 -0.67 -2.04 -0.49
C ALA A 18 -1.44 -3.22 -1.07
N HIS A 19 -1.35 -3.47 -2.39
CA HIS A 19 -1.94 -4.65 -3.01
C HIS A 19 -1.29 -5.95 -2.53
N ALA A 20 0.03 -6.00 -2.37
CA ALA A 20 0.72 -7.16 -1.84
C ALA A 20 0.26 -7.50 -0.41
N GLY A 21 0.14 -6.51 0.47
CA GLY A 21 -0.40 -6.72 1.82
C GLY A 21 -1.88 -7.12 1.84
N ALA A 22 -2.69 -6.56 0.94
CA ALA A 22 -4.10 -6.92 0.83
C ALA A 22 -4.31 -8.36 0.32
N GLN A 23 -3.39 -8.91 -0.46
CA GLN A 23 -3.43 -10.31 -0.94
C GLN A 23 -3.19 -11.34 0.17
N GLU A 24 -2.57 -10.94 1.29
CA GLU A 24 -2.35 -11.81 2.45
C GLU A 24 -3.57 -11.92 3.36
N ILE A 25 -4.62 -11.15 3.10
CA ILE A 25 -5.90 -11.34 3.75
C ILE A 25 -6.49 -12.64 3.16
N ALA A 26 -6.98 -13.53 4.01
CA ALA A 26 -7.54 -14.80 3.58
C ALA A 26 -9.07 -14.75 3.62
N VAL A 27 -9.73 -15.47 2.73
CA VAL A 27 -11.16 -15.74 2.81
C VAL A 27 -11.34 -17.22 3.13
N ARG A 28 -11.95 -17.51 4.27
CA ARG A 28 -12.23 -18.89 4.70
C ARG A 28 -13.36 -19.51 3.87
N PRO A 29 -13.49 -20.85 3.86
CA PRO A 29 -14.55 -21.54 3.11
C PRO A 29 -15.98 -21.16 3.50
N ASN A 30 -16.19 -20.65 4.73
CA ASN A 30 -17.47 -20.12 5.22
C ASN A 30 -17.74 -18.67 4.78
N GLY A 31 -16.89 -18.07 3.94
CA GLY A 31 -16.99 -16.68 3.50
C GLY A 31 -16.45 -15.67 4.53
N GLU A 32 -15.89 -16.11 5.65
CA GLU A 32 -15.31 -15.23 6.65
C GLU A 32 -13.97 -14.66 6.15
N ILE A 33 -13.87 -13.34 6.12
CA ILE A 33 -12.61 -12.65 5.81
C ILE A 33 -11.75 -12.65 7.07
N TYR A 34 -10.55 -13.19 6.96
CA TYR A 34 -9.57 -13.27 8.03
C TYR A 34 -8.31 -12.52 7.60
N SER A 35 -8.05 -11.37 8.22
CA SER A 35 -6.76 -10.70 8.05
C SER A 35 -5.70 -11.48 8.81
N THR A 36 -4.65 -11.93 8.11
CA THR A 36 -3.44 -12.38 8.78
C THR A 36 -2.74 -11.17 9.42
N GLY A 37 -2.06 -11.37 10.55
CA GLY A 37 -1.19 -10.32 11.12
C GLY A 37 0.02 -10.00 10.23
N GLU A 38 0.27 -10.82 9.21
CA GLU A 38 1.42 -10.75 8.31
C GLU A 38 1.23 -9.74 7.16
N GLY A 39 -0.01 -9.39 6.80
CA GLY A 39 -0.26 -8.52 5.64
C GLY A 39 0.49 -7.19 5.71
N ALA A 40 0.53 -6.56 6.89
CA ALA A 40 1.28 -5.32 7.09
C ALA A 40 2.79 -5.55 6.86
N ALA A 41 3.35 -6.63 7.42
CA ALA A 41 4.76 -6.97 7.23
C ALA A 41 5.12 -7.25 5.77
N ILE A 42 4.22 -7.91 5.02
CA ILE A 42 4.40 -8.13 3.58
C ILE A 42 4.35 -6.81 2.80
N ALA A 43 3.38 -5.93 3.08
CA ALA A 43 3.34 -4.61 2.48
C ALA A 43 4.63 -3.81 2.74
N GLU A 44 5.12 -3.80 4.00
CA GLU A 44 6.38 -3.13 4.33
C GLU A 44 7.56 -3.73 3.57
N ARG A 45 7.62 -5.06 3.45
CA ARG A 45 8.69 -5.74 2.73
C ARG A 45 8.69 -5.37 1.25
N TYR A 46 7.54 -5.42 0.59
CA TYR A 46 7.41 -5.02 -0.82
C TYR A 46 7.77 -3.56 -1.03
N PHE A 47 7.33 -2.68 -0.14
CA PHE A 47 7.71 -1.27 -0.18
C PHE A 47 9.23 -1.11 -0.09
N ARG A 48 9.89 -1.72 0.91
CA ARG A 48 11.34 -1.58 1.11
C ARG A 48 12.17 -2.16 -0.04
N MET A 49 11.68 -3.20 -0.71
CA MET A 49 12.37 -3.77 -1.88
C MET A 49 12.35 -2.85 -3.10
N GLN A 50 11.31 -2.02 -3.24
CA GLN A 50 11.11 -1.14 -4.40
C GLN A 50 11.44 0.33 -4.11
N ALA A 51 11.52 0.71 -2.82
CA ALA A 51 11.70 2.09 -2.40
C ALA A 51 13.10 2.62 -2.76
N PRO A 52 13.19 3.70 -3.55
CA PRO A 52 14.45 4.39 -3.78
C PRO A 52 14.87 5.18 -2.52
N PRO A 53 16.16 5.54 -2.38
CA PRO A 53 16.75 6.07 -1.14
C PRO A 53 16.21 7.43 -0.67
N TYR A 54 15.43 8.13 -1.50
CA TYR A 54 14.85 9.43 -1.19
C TYR A 54 13.40 9.34 -0.66
N VAL A 55 12.91 8.12 -0.40
CA VAL A 55 11.55 7.81 0.04
C VAL A 55 11.61 7.10 1.40
N TYR A 56 10.63 7.42 2.25
CA TYR A 56 10.49 6.84 3.57
C TYR A 56 9.12 6.17 3.71
N LEU A 57 9.11 5.00 4.35
CA LEU A 57 7.88 4.35 4.76
C LEU A 57 7.38 5.03 6.04
N GLY A 58 6.16 5.56 6.02
CA GLY A 58 5.46 6.05 7.20
C GLY A 58 4.76 4.94 7.99
N GLY A 59 4.40 3.86 7.31
CA GLY A 59 3.86 2.64 7.92
C GLY A 59 2.93 1.88 6.97
N ALA A 60 2.58 0.65 7.35
CA ALA A 60 1.55 -0.14 6.70
C ALA A 60 0.52 -0.65 7.72
N SER A 61 -0.75 -0.70 7.31
CA SER A 61 -1.83 -1.24 8.12
C SER A 61 -2.77 -2.03 7.22
N CYS A 62 -2.83 -3.35 7.41
CA CYS A 62 -3.76 -4.21 6.70
C CYS A 62 -4.77 -4.79 7.68
N GLY A 63 -6.01 -4.97 7.22
CA GLY A 63 -7.07 -5.48 8.06
C GLY A 63 -8.43 -5.48 7.38
N LEU A 64 -9.46 -5.41 8.22
CA LEU A 64 -10.83 -5.21 7.83
C LEU A 64 -11.26 -3.79 8.20
N PHE A 65 -11.49 -2.96 7.19
CA PHE A 65 -12.03 -1.62 7.39
C PHE A 65 -13.44 -1.54 6.81
N GLN A 66 -14.41 -1.17 7.65
CA GLN A 66 -15.84 -1.11 7.28
C GLN A 66 -16.35 -2.41 6.62
N GLY A 67 -15.87 -3.57 7.09
CA GLY A 67 -16.24 -4.89 6.56
C GLY A 67 -15.60 -5.25 5.22
N ARG A 68 -14.62 -4.47 4.74
CA ARG A 68 -13.88 -4.74 3.51
C ARG A 68 -12.40 -5.01 3.82
N PRO A 69 -11.78 -5.99 3.17
CA PRO A 69 -10.35 -6.23 3.28
C PRO A 69 -9.60 -5.09 2.60
N ASP A 70 -8.86 -4.30 3.37
CA ASP A 70 -8.00 -3.25 2.85
C ASP A 70 -6.61 -3.32 3.47
N CYS A 71 -5.63 -2.85 2.70
CA CYS A 71 -4.32 -2.55 3.23
C CYS A 71 -3.89 -1.14 2.83
N ARG A 72 -3.44 -0.36 3.80
CA ARG A 72 -3.00 1.02 3.64
C ARG A 72 -1.52 1.13 3.81
N VAL A 73 -0.87 1.81 2.89
CA VAL A 73 0.55 2.13 2.96
C VAL A 73 0.70 3.64 2.91
N THR A 74 1.35 4.20 3.93
CA THR A 74 1.72 5.61 3.97
C THR A 74 3.21 5.73 3.66
N ALA A 75 3.54 6.55 2.68
CA ALA A 75 4.91 6.86 2.27
C ALA A 75 5.15 8.36 2.29
N MET A 76 6.40 8.77 2.46
CA MET A 76 6.83 10.16 2.44
C MET A 76 7.96 10.33 1.44
N VAL A 77 7.84 11.34 0.59
CA VAL A 77 8.85 11.69 -0.41
C VAL A 77 9.24 13.14 -0.31
N GLN A 78 10.54 13.42 -0.40
CA GLN A 78 11.03 14.79 -0.44
C GLN A 78 10.96 15.33 -1.87
N SER A 79 10.28 16.47 -2.04
CA SER A 79 10.28 17.21 -3.30
C SER A 79 11.69 17.68 -3.70
N THR A 80 11.93 17.85 -5.00
CA THR A 80 13.27 18.15 -5.53
C THR A 80 13.74 19.58 -5.28
N GLY A 81 12.82 20.52 -5.04
CA GLY A 81 13.16 21.85 -4.53
C GLY A 81 13.62 22.90 -5.56
N TYR A 82 13.25 22.78 -6.84
CA TYR A 82 13.83 23.62 -7.91
C TYR A 82 13.21 25.03 -8.01
N LEU A 83 11.89 25.18 -7.85
CA LEU A 83 11.17 26.47 -7.86
C LEU A 83 10.48 26.78 -6.53
N LEU A 84 10.21 25.75 -5.74
CA LEU A 84 9.61 25.84 -4.41
C LEU A 84 10.56 25.17 -3.41
N PRO A 85 10.54 25.57 -2.14
CA PRO A 85 11.33 24.93 -1.10
C PRO A 85 11.09 23.41 -1.05
N ARG A 86 12.11 22.66 -0.63
CA ARG A 86 11.95 21.23 -0.36
C ARG A 86 10.94 21.04 0.78
N GLN A 87 9.82 20.42 0.43
CA GLN A 87 8.80 19.95 1.36
C GLN A 87 8.64 18.44 1.27
N TRP A 88 8.19 17.86 2.39
CA TRP A 88 7.74 16.48 2.48
C TRP A 88 6.35 16.35 1.89
N ILE A 89 6.17 15.35 1.02
CA ILE A 89 4.89 15.01 0.43
C ILE A 89 4.52 13.62 0.94
N THR A 90 3.38 13.53 1.62
CA THR A 90 2.82 12.25 2.07
C THR A 90 1.98 11.64 0.96
N VAL A 91 2.24 10.38 0.64
CA VAL A 91 1.50 9.56 -0.29
C VAL A 91 0.79 8.48 0.50
N ASN A 92 -0.52 8.36 0.36
CA ASN A 92 -1.31 7.29 0.94
C ASN A 92 -1.85 6.42 -0.19
N ALA A 93 -1.55 5.13 -0.14
CA ALA A 93 -2.10 4.13 -1.06
C ALA A 93 -2.99 3.15 -0.29
N ILE A 94 -4.06 2.70 -0.93
CA ILE A 94 -4.99 1.71 -0.37
C ILE A 94 -5.16 0.61 -1.40
N GLY A 95 -4.72 -0.59 -1.05
CA GLY A 95 -4.94 -1.81 -1.80
C GLY A 95 -6.20 -2.50 -1.27
N TYR A 96 -7.06 -2.90 -2.18
CA TYR A 96 -8.24 -3.70 -1.87
C TYR A 96 -8.04 -5.11 -2.39
N MET A 97 -8.60 -6.10 -1.70
CA MET A 97 -8.75 -7.41 -2.31
C MET A 97 -9.87 -7.38 -3.34
N ALA A 98 -9.63 -7.97 -4.52
CA ALA A 98 -10.70 -8.26 -5.46
C ALA A 98 -11.59 -9.38 -4.86
N ASN A 99 -12.74 -9.01 -4.30
CA ASN A 99 -13.81 -9.96 -3.96
C ASN A 99 -14.33 -10.57 -5.26
N GLY A 100 -13.74 -11.68 -5.71
CA GLY A 100 -14.14 -12.27 -6.99
C GLY A 100 -13.58 -13.65 -7.34
N VAL A 101 -12.94 -14.37 -6.41
CA VAL A 101 -12.42 -15.73 -6.71
C VAL A 101 -12.63 -16.77 -5.60
N THR A 102 -13.30 -16.42 -4.51
CA THR A 102 -13.76 -17.42 -3.53
C THR A 102 -15.19 -17.81 -3.86
N ARG A 103 -15.34 -18.73 -4.82
CA ARG A 103 -16.48 -19.63 -5.10
C ARG A 103 -17.75 -19.42 -4.25
N GLY A 104 -18.44 -18.29 -4.40
CA GLY A 104 -19.70 -18.00 -3.71
C GLY A 104 -20.80 -17.48 -4.63
N ASP A 105 -20.43 -16.93 -5.80
CA ASP A 105 -21.36 -16.42 -6.82
C ASP A 105 -21.33 -17.27 -8.10
N GLN A 106 -21.23 -18.60 -7.98
CA GLN A 106 -21.59 -19.57 -9.03
C GLN A 106 -22.59 -20.58 -8.49
#